data_AF-A0A918EPJ4-F1
#
_entry.id   AF-A0A918EPJ4-F1
#
_cell.length_a   1.000
_cell.length_b   1.000
_cell.length_c   1.000
_cell.angle_alpha   90.00
_cell.angle_beta   90.00
_cell.angle_gamma   90.00
#
_symmetry.space_group_name_H-M   'P 1'
#
loop_
_entity.id
_entity.type
_entity.pdbx_description
1 polymer ?
#
loop_
_entity_poly.entity_id
_entity_poly.type
_entity_poly.pdbx_seq_one_letter_code
_entity_poly.pdbx_strand_id
1 'polypeptide(L)'
;MDELGETGVWLSGVASGKITDFAGEADAADAPGLRDYDLVKRLALLVCLVHKARMRARDDLTTMFCKRVALHVERAKAELESIREQQRAIVEVLFGNYRTVLQHIDADGPVRPRGRRRPR
;
A
#
# COMPACT_ATOMS: atom_id res chain seq x y z
N MET A 1 -13.56 16.98 -7.25
CA MET A 1 -14.47 15.87 -7.58
C MET A 1 -15.81 15.98 -6.84
N ASP A 2 -15.91 16.55 -5.63
CA ASP A 2 -17.20 16.61 -4.91
C ASP A 2 -18.06 17.85 -5.15
N GLU A 3 -17.62 18.80 -6.00
CA GLU A 3 -18.39 20.03 -6.31
C GLU A 3 -19.75 19.77 -6.98
N LEU A 4 -19.91 18.65 -7.69
CA LEU A 4 -21.19 18.25 -8.30
C LEU A 4 -22.13 17.54 -7.30
N GLY A 5 -21.73 17.38 -6.04
CA GLY A 5 -22.50 16.70 -5.02
C GLY A 5 -22.60 15.18 -5.19
N GLU A 6 -23.44 14.56 -4.36
CA GLU A 6 -23.70 13.12 -4.39
C GLU A 6 -24.74 12.80 -5.46
N THR A 7 -24.26 12.45 -6.66
CA THR A 7 -25.14 12.14 -7.82
C THR A 7 -26.05 10.93 -7.60
N GLY A 8 -25.75 10.08 -6.61
CA GLY A 8 -26.63 8.97 -6.21
C GLY A 8 -27.98 9.46 -5.67
N VAL A 9 -28.03 10.63 -5.02
CA VAL A 9 -29.28 11.22 -4.52
C VAL A 9 -30.22 11.57 -5.67
N TRP A 10 -29.68 12.08 -6.78
CA TRP A 10 -30.47 12.44 -7.97
C TRP A 10 -31.06 11.22 -8.69
N LEU A 11 -30.48 10.05 -8.47
CA LEU A 11 -30.88 8.79 -9.09
C LEU A 11 -31.58 7.84 -8.11
N SER A 12 -32.00 8.36 -6.95
CA SER A 12 -32.76 7.60 -5.97
C SER A 12 -34.04 7.01 -6.60
N GLY A 13 -34.25 5.71 -6.42
CA GLY A 13 -35.38 4.98 -7.01
C GLY A 13 -35.21 4.57 -8.48
N VAL A 14 -34.11 4.94 -9.14
CA VAL A 14 -33.79 4.47 -10.50
C VAL A 14 -33.02 3.14 -10.41
N ALA A 15 -33.49 2.13 -11.15
CA ALA A 15 -32.81 0.85 -11.20
C ALA A 15 -31.40 0.98 -11.81
N SER A 16 -30.40 0.32 -11.19
CA SER A 16 -28.99 0.37 -11.62
C SER A 16 -28.76 -0.01 -13.09
N GLY A 17 -29.53 -0.99 -13.59
CA GLY A 17 -29.52 -1.35 -15.02
C GLY A 17 -29.86 -0.16 -15.93
N LYS A 18 -30.94 0.56 -15.61
CA LYS A 18 -31.34 1.76 -16.37
C LYS A 18 -30.30 2.88 -16.31
N ILE A 19 -29.67 3.08 -15.15
CA ILE A 19 -28.58 4.05 -15.01
C ILE A 19 -27.42 3.67 -15.94
N THR A 20 -27.07 2.39 -15.98
CA THR A 20 -26.00 1.87 -16.83
C THR A 20 -26.32 2.03 -18.31
N ASP A 21 -27.55 1.69 -18.72
CA ASP A 21 -28.02 1.79 -20.09
C ASP A 21 -28.03 3.25 -20.57
N PHE A 22 -28.62 4.16 -19.79
CA PHE A 22 -28.67 5.59 -20.11
C PHE A 22 -27.30 6.26 -20.12
N ALA A 23 -26.42 5.88 -19.19
CA ALA A 23 -25.05 6.35 -19.24
C ALA A 23 -24.33 5.82 -20.48
N GLY A 24 -24.61 4.59 -20.92
CA GLY A 24 -24.09 4.03 -22.17
C GLY A 24 -24.62 4.74 -23.42
N GLU A 25 -25.92 5.04 -23.47
CA GLU A 25 -26.52 5.83 -24.55
C GLU A 25 -25.89 7.23 -24.63
N ALA A 26 -25.71 7.88 -23.48
CA ALA A 26 -25.09 9.20 -23.40
C ALA A 26 -23.59 9.20 -23.80
N ASP A 27 -22.84 8.17 -23.44
CA ASP A 27 -21.41 8.02 -23.76
C ASP A 27 -21.18 7.75 -25.26
N ALA A 28 -22.14 7.08 -25.91
CA ALA A 28 -22.11 6.81 -27.35
C ALA A 28 -22.56 7.99 -28.22
N ALA A 29 -23.32 8.93 -27.64
CA ALA A 29 -23.80 10.12 -28.35
C ALA A 29 -22.73 11.22 -28.38
N ASP A 30 -22.62 11.91 -29.51
CA ASP A 30 -21.85 13.15 -29.60
C ASP A 30 -22.66 14.35 -29.09
N ALA A 31 -21.99 15.49 -28.88
CA ALA A 31 -22.65 16.68 -28.34
C ALA A 31 -23.83 17.19 -29.21
N PRO A 32 -23.76 17.15 -30.56
CA PRO A 32 -24.92 17.39 -31.42
C PRO A 32 -26.05 16.38 -31.23
N GLY A 33 -25.78 15.07 -31.23
CA GLY A 33 -26.81 14.04 -31.05
C GLY A 33 -27.51 14.13 -29.69
N LEU A 34 -26.78 14.55 -28.65
CA LEU A 34 -27.40 14.86 -27.34
C LEU A 34 -28.34 16.05 -27.40
N ARG A 35 -28.08 17.06 -28.25
CA ARG A 35 -28.93 18.26 -28.37
C ARG A 35 -30.29 17.97 -29.00
N ASP A 36 -30.40 16.90 -29.80
CA ASP A 36 -31.63 16.50 -30.49
C ASP A 36 -32.67 15.88 -29.54
N TYR A 37 -32.25 15.44 -28.34
CA TYR A 37 -33.18 15.01 -27.30
C TYR A 37 -33.90 16.18 -26.64
N ASP A 38 -35.13 15.92 -26.20
CA ASP A 38 -35.85 16.83 -25.31
C ASP A 38 -35.08 17.06 -24.01
N LEU A 39 -35.35 18.20 -23.36
CA LEU A 39 -34.59 18.64 -22.19
C LEU A 39 -34.58 17.61 -21.06
N VAL A 40 -35.71 16.92 -20.83
CA VAL A 40 -35.85 15.97 -19.72
C VAL A 40 -35.00 14.73 -20.00
N LYS A 41 -35.13 14.15 -21.20
CA LYS A 41 -34.30 13.00 -21.60
C LYS A 41 -32.82 13.35 -21.60
N ARG A 42 -32.45 14.50 -22.17
CA ARG A 42 -31.06 14.97 -22.22
C ARG A 42 -30.45 15.10 -20.82
N LEU A 43 -31.18 15.67 -19.87
CA LEU A 43 -30.71 15.79 -18.49
C LEU A 43 -30.57 14.41 -17.82
N ALA A 44 -31.52 13.50 -18.02
CA ALA A 44 -31.44 12.15 -17.47
C ALA A 44 -30.20 11.39 -17.97
N LEU A 45 -29.93 11.46 -19.27
CA LEU A 45 -28.75 10.87 -19.91
C LEU A 45 -27.45 11.45 -19.31
N LEU A 46 -27.34 12.78 -19.23
CA LEU A 46 -26.17 13.45 -18.67
C LEU A 46 -25.95 13.13 -17.18
N VAL A 47 -27.00 13.08 -16.37
CA VAL A 47 -26.90 12.71 -14.95
C VAL A 47 -26.39 11.28 -14.80
N CYS A 48 -26.92 10.34 -15.59
CA CYS A 48 -26.46 8.95 -15.57
C CYS A 48 -24.99 8.84 -16.00
N LEU A 49 -24.59 9.56 -17.06
CA LEU A 49 -23.21 9.60 -17.55
C LEU A 49 -22.24 10.14 -16.48
N VAL A 50 -22.58 11.29 -15.88
CA VAL A 50 -21.79 11.90 -14.81
C VAL A 50 -21.69 10.94 -13.62
N HIS A 51 -22.78 10.29 -13.22
CA HIS A 51 -22.76 9.30 -12.15
C HIS A 51 -21.82 8.12 -12.46
N LYS A 52 -21.92 7.53 -13.65
CA LYS A 52 -21.05 6.43 -14.10
C LYS A 52 -19.58 6.84 -14.16
N ALA A 53 -19.28 8.02 -14.70
CA ALA A 53 -17.93 8.55 -14.78
C ALA A 53 -17.31 8.77 -13.40
N ARG A 54 -18.10 9.29 -12.43
CA ARG A 54 -17.67 9.45 -11.04
C ARG A 54 -17.37 8.12 -10.37
N MET A 55 -18.24 7.13 -10.54
CA MET A 55 -18.05 5.78 -10.00
C MET A 55 -16.75 5.17 -10.55
N ARG A 56 -16.56 5.18 -11.87
CA ARG A 56 -15.33 4.68 -12.50
C ARG A 56 -14.09 5.39 -11.97
N ALA A 57 -14.11 6.72 -11.88
CA ALA A 57 -12.97 7.47 -11.37
C ALA A 57 -12.65 7.11 -9.90
N ARG A 58 -13.66 6.90 -9.05
CA ARG A 58 -13.48 6.47 -7.66
C ARG A 58 -12.93 5.04 -7.57
N ASP A 59 -13.40 4.12 -8.40
CA ASP A 59 -12.90 2.74 -8.45
C ASP A 59 -11.45 2.68 -8.92
N ASP A 60 -11.10 3.45 -9.95
CA ASP A 60 -9.73 3.57 -10.46
C ASP A 60 -8.80 4.15 -9.39
N LEU A 61 -9.22 5.24 -8.72
CA LEU A 61 -8.46 5.84 -7.62
C LEU A 61 -8.28 4.87 -6.46
N THR A 62 -9.32 4.13 -6.08
CA THR A 62 -9.25 3.12 -5.02
C THR A 62 -8.26 2.03 -5.39
N THR A 63 -8.31 1.54 -6.62
CA THR A 63 -7.39 0.51 -7.13
C THR A 63 -5.95 1.01 -7.12
N MET A 64 -5.70 2.23 -7.61
CA MET A 64 -4.36 2.84 -7.64
C MET A 64 -3.83 3.08 -6.23
N PHE A 65 -4.68 3.55 -5.31
CA PHE A 65 -4.33 3.76 -3.92
C PHE A 65 -3.91 2.45 -3.25
N CYS A 66 -4.73 1.39 -3.37
CA CYS A 66 -4.40 0.08 -2.82
C CYS A 66 -3.08 -0.47 -3.36
N LYS A 67 -2.85 -0.37 -4.67
CA LYS A 67 -1.58 -0.77 -5.31
C LYS A 67 -0.40 0.04 -4.77
N ARG A 68 -0.57 1.35 -4.58
CA ARG A 68 0.48 2.24 -4.08
C ARG A 68 0.84 1.92 -2.64
N VAL A 69 -0.16 1.69 -1.78
CA VAL A 69 0.05 1.30 -0.38
C VAL A 69 0.77 -0.05 -0.31
N ALA A 70 0.34 -1.05 -1.10
CA ALA A 70 1.00 -2.34 -1.15
C ALA A 70 2.48 -2.22 -1.52
N LEU A 71 2.81 -1.42 -2.54
CA LEU A 71 4.20 -1.17 -2.92
C LEU A 71 5.03 -0.54 -1.78
N HIS A 72 4.47 0.42 -1.06
CA HIS A 72 5.14 1.04 0.08
C HIS A 72 5.36 0.08 1.24
N VAL A 73 4.38 -0.78 1.53
CA VAL A 73 4.49 -1.81 2.57
C VAL A 73 5.60 -2.80 2.22
N GLU A 74 5.69 -3.25 0.97
CA GLU A 74 6.74 -4.19 0.56
C GLU A 74 8.14 -3.55 0.62
N ARG A 75 8.27 -2.27 0.24
CA ARG A 75 9.53 -1.52 0.41
C ARG A 75 9.92 -1.38 1.88
N ALA A 76 8.98 -0.99 2.73
CA ALA A 76 9.23 -0.84 4.16
C ALA A 76 9.67 -2.15 4.82
N LYS A 77 9.06 -3.28 4.43
CA LYS A 77 9.51 -4.61 4.90
C LYS A 77 10.92 -4.94 4.45
N ALA A 78 11.26 -4.67 3.19
CA ALA A 78 12.60 -4.91 2.66
C ALA A 78 13.65 -4.05 3.36
N GLU A 79 13.36 -2.76 3.56
CA GLU A 79 14.22 -1.84 4.32
C GLU A 79 14.39 -2.30 5.77
N LEU A 80 13.31 -2.73 6.43
CA LEU A 80 13.37 -3.25 7.80
C LEU A 80 14.25 -4.50 7.90
N GLU A 81 14.16 -5.43 6.95
CA GLU A 81 15.03 -6.61 6.97
C GLU A 81 16.48 -6.25 6.70
N SER A 82 16.75 -5.28 5.82
CA SER A 82 18.11 -4.75 5.62
C SER A 82 18.69 -4.16 6.90
N ILE A 83 17.91 -3.37 7.65
CA ILE A 83 18.33 -2.82 8.94
C ILE A 83 18.63 -3.94 9.95
N ARG A 84 17.77 -4.95 10.03
CA ARG A 84 17.98 -6.10 10.93
C ARG A 84 19.26 -6.84 10.60
N GLU A 85 19.56 -7.03 9.33
CA GLU A 85 20.78 -7.71 8.90
C GLU A 85 22.03 -6.89 9.25
N GLN A 86 22.00 -5.58 9.04
CA GLN A 86 23.07 -4.68 9.48
C GLN A 86 23.28 -4.75 11.00
N GLN A 87 22.21 -4.78 11.78
CA GLN A 87 22.29 -4.93 13.24
C GLN A 87 22.91 -6.27 13.64
N ARG A 88 22.52 -7.38 13.00
CA ARG A 88 23.12 -8.71 13.24
C ARG A 88 24.63 -8.68 12.98
N ALA A 89 25.06 -8.11 11.86
CA ALA A 89 26.47 -8.00 11.51
C ALA A 89 27.26 -7.18 12.54
N ILE A 90 26.73 -6.03 12.99
CA ILE A 90 27.36 -5.21 14.03
C ILE A 90 27.51 -6.00 15.34
N VAL A 91 26.44 -6.69 15.75
CA VAL A 91 26.43 -7.50 16.97
C VAL A 91 27.45 -8.64 16.90
N GLU A 92 27.56 -9.31 15.75
CA GLU A 92 28.53 -10.38 15.53
C GLU A 92 29.98 -9.87 15.63
N VAL A 93 30.28 -8.72 15.02
CA VAL A 93 31.60 -8.07 15.14
C VAL A 93 31.91 -7.71 16.60
N LEU A 94 30.94 -7.15 17.33
CA LEU A 94 31.11 -6.81 18.75
C LEU A 94 31.41 -8.06 19.59
N PHE A 95 30.69 -9.15 19.38
CA PHE A 95 30.94 -10.42 20.06
C PHE A 95 32.32 -11.00 19.72
N GLY A 96 32.74 -10.92 18.45
CA GLY A 96 34.06 -11.32 18.01
C GLY A 96 35.16 -10.55 18.74
N ASN A 97 35.07 -9.21 18.74
CA ASN A 97 36.04 -8.34 19.42
C ASN A 97 36.08 -8.61 20.93
N TYR A 98 34.92 -8.78 21.56
CA TYR A 98 34.85 -9.07 22.99
C TYR A 98 35.51 -10.42 23.34
N ARG A 99 35.28 -11.46 22.52
CA ARG A 99 35.95 -12.76 22.68
C ARG A 99 37.46 -12.63 22.59
N THR A 100 37.98 -11.84 21.64
CA THR A 100 39.42 -11.59 21.51
C THR A 100 39.99 -10.93 22.76
N VAL A 101 39.32 -9.91 23.33
CA VAL A 101 39.76 -9.27 24.57
C VAL A 101 39.81 -10.26 25.72
N LEU A 102 38.77 -11.09 25.89
CA LEU A 102 38.75 -12.11 26.94
C LEU A 102 39.87 -13.15 26.81
N GLN A 103 40.21 -13.56 25.58
CA GLN A 103 41.31 -14.49 25.33
C GLN A 103 42.68 -13.93 25.75
N HIS A 104 42.91 -12.63 25.53
CA HIS A 104 44.16 -11.98 25.95
C HIS A 104 44.24 -11.91 27.48
N ILE A 105 43.13 -11.58 28.16
CA ILE A 105 43.09 -11.54 29.64
C ILE A 105 43.32 -12.93 30.24
N ASP A 106 42.78 -13.99 29.64
CA ASP A 106 42.99 -15.37 30.11
C ASP A 106 44.42 -15.86 29.85
N ALA A 107 45.05 -15.41 28.74
CA ALA A 107 46.44 -15.72 28.41
C ALA A 107 47.45 -15.01 29.34
N ASP A 108 47.16 -13.78 29.78
CA ASP A 108 47.97 -13.00 30.72
C ASP A 108 47.58 -13.22 32.20
N GLY A 109 46.64 -14.12 32.47
CA GLY A 109 46.21 -14.50 33.81
C GLY A 109 47.34 -15.18 34.61
N PRO A 110 47.40 -15.01 35.95
CA PRO A 110 48.47 -15.59 36.76
C PRO A 110 48.51 -17.11 36.56
N VAL A 111 49.69 -17.63 36.19
CA VAL A 111 49.96 -19.08 36.04
C VAL A 111 49.48 -19.78 37.31
N ARG A 112 48.36 -20.49 37.20
CA ARG A 112 47.85 -21.33 38.29
C ARG A 112 48.94 -22.35 38.62
N PRO A 113 49.46 -22.40 39.86
CA PRO A 113 50.46 -23.40 40.21
C PRO A 113 49.83 -24.79 40.03
N ARG A 114 50.44 -25.61 39.16
CA ARG A 114 50.08 -27.02 38.98
C ARG A 114 50.09 -27.69 40.36
N GLY A 115 48.91 -27.95 40.90
CA GLY A 115 48.73 -28.66 42.16
C GLY A 115 49.51 -29.97 42.12
N ARG A 116 50.46 -30.13 43.04
CA ARG A 116 51.26 -31.33 43.21
C ARG A 116 50.34 -32.55 43.34
N ARG A 117 50.43 -33.48 42.39
CA ARG A 117 49.94 -34.86 42.57
C ARG A 117 50.62 -35.45 43.80
N ARG A 118 49.86 -35.78 44.84
CA ARG A 118 50.32 -36.69 45.90
C ARG A 118 50.16 -38.12 45.40
N PRO A 119 51.20 -38.97 45.47
CA PRO A 119 51.06 -40.40 45.25
C PRO A 119 50.36 -41.03 46.47
N ARG A 120 49.53 -42.05 46.21
CA ARG A 120 49.02 -42.97 47.23
C ARG A 120 50.10 -43.99 47.59
#